data_AF-A0A9E2NYV0-F1
#
_entry.id   AF-A0A9E2NYV0-F1
#
_cell.length_a   1.000
_cell.length_b   1.000
_cell.length_c   1.000
_cell.angle_alpha   90.00
_cell.angle_beta   90.00
_cell.angle_gamma   90.00
#
_symmetry.space_group_name_H-M   'P 1'
#
loop_
_entity.id
_entity.type
_entity.pdbx_description
1 polymer ?
#
loop_
_entity_poly.entity_id
_entity_poly.type
_entity_poly.pdbx_seq_one_letter_code
_entity_poly.pdbx_strand_id
1 'polypeptide(L)'
;MKKILGLLFGLMLGTISFALGEASADVEVYAEVLGPLEVTTTPVNFGVVAKNSNRNTPQTEGTINIKGSEGANVRVTFTSSDREWDATKGAVLVFLSPTGEINSSDLTKTLYYYADIFYNDSKLQSNSIVIPESGEVNFTVGGTLDAGNVVPGRYEGKFTVKVQYD
;
A
#
# COMPACT_ATOMS: atom_id res chain seq x y z
N MET A 1 3.36 10.18 -20.29
CA MET A 1 2.26 10.05 -21.31
C MET A 1 2.74 10.14 -22.76
N LYS A 2 3.03 8.99 -23.39
CA LYS A 2 3.07 8.89 -24.87
C LYS A 2 2.10 7.80 -25.29
N LYS A 3 0.96 8.21 -25.84
CA LYS A 3 -0.03 7.32 -26.45
C LYS A 3 0.56 6.83 -27.77
N ILE A 4 0.99 5.58 -27.84
CA ILE A 4 1.26 4.93 -29.13
C ILE A 4 -0.03 4.27 -29.56
N LEU A 5 -0.82 5.06 -30.27
CA LEU A 5 -1.91 4.61 -31.11
C LEU A 5 -1.29 4.24 -32.46
N GLY A 6 -1.35 2.97 -32.84
CA GLY A 6 -0.99 2.54 -34.19
C GLY A 6 -1.28 1.06 -34.33
N LEU A 7 -1.77 0.55 -35.46
CA LEU A 7 -2.25 1.14 -36.69
C LEU A 7 -3.14 0.03 -37.27
N LEU A 8 -4.27 0.37 -37.89
CA LEU A 8 -5.03 -0.56 -38.71
C LEU A 8 -4.10 -1.21 -39.74
N PHE A 9 -4.07 -2.54 -39.83
CA PHE A 9 -3.55 -3.24 -41.00
C PHE A 9 -4.65 -4.10 -41.60
N GLY A 10 -5.00 -3.73 -42.84
CA GLY A 10 -6.14 -4.24 -43.57
C GLY A 10 -6.01 -5.69 -43.99
N LEU A 11 -7.17 -6.34 -44.09
CA LEU A 11 -7.38 -7.62 -44.77
C LEU A 11 -6.92 -7.50 -46.23
N MET A 12 -5.82 -8.17 -46.57
CA MET A 12 -5.52 -8.54 -47.96
C MET A 12 -5.83 -10.03 -48.11
N LEU A 13 -6.92 -10.34 -48.84
CA LEU A 13 -7.22 -11.71 -49.27
C LEU A 13 -6.20 -12.14 -50.32
N GLY A 14 -5.29 -13.05 -49.94
CA GLY A 14 -4.40 -13.74 -50.86
C GLY A 14 -4.96 -15.11 -51.26
N THR A 15 -4.93 -15.41 -52.55
CA THR A 15 -5.33 -16.69 -53.15
C THR A 15 -4.45 -17.84 -52.68
N ILE A 16 -5.05 -18.95 -52.24
CA ILE A 16 -4.36 -20.16 -51.76
C ILE A 16 -3.77 -20.91 -52.97
N SER A 17 -2.45 -20.99 -53.05
CA SER A 17 -1.73 -21.88 -53.96
C SER A 17 -1.10 -23.01 -53.14
N PHE A 18 -1.50 -24.26 -53.38
CA PHE A 18 -1.05 -25.42 -52.61
C PHE A 18 0.32 -25.89 -53.13
N ALA A 19 1.38 -25.54 -52.42
CA ALA A 19 2.68 -26.21 -52.53
C ALA A 19 2.81 -27.21 -51.36
N LEU A 20 3.03 -28.49 -51.67
CA LEU A 20 3.47 -29.49 -50.69
C LEU A 20 4.96 -29.22 -50.39
N GLY A 21 5.24 -28.34 -49.43
CA GLY A 21 6.59 -27.98 -49.02
C GLY A 21 6.67 -27.83 -47.50
N GLU A 22 7.84 -28.11 -46.92
CA GLU A 22 8.11 -27.82 -45.50
C GLU A 22 7.86 -26.35 -45.21
N ALA A 23 7.11 -26.09 -44.13
CA ALA A 23 6.80 -24.76 -43.65
C ALA A 23 7.37 -24.58 -42.25
N SER A 24 7.99 -23.43 -42.00
CA SER A 24 8.44 -22.99 -40.69
C SER A 24 7.91 -21.58 -40.42
N ALA A 25 7.75 -21.27 -39.14
CA ALA A 25 7.44 -19.94 -38.64
C ALA A 25 8.18 -19.73 -37.31
N ASP A 26 8.54 -18.48 -37.04
CA ASP A 26 9.21 -18.12 -35.79
C ASP A 26 8.17 -17.92 -34.67
N VAL A 27 8.56 -18.29 -33.45
CA VAL A 27 7.83 -17.95 -32.23
C VAL A 27 8.57 -16.81 -31.54
N GLU A 28 7.90 -15.68 -31.37
CA GLU A 28 8.43 -14.57 -30.60
C GLU A 28 8.33 -14.89 -29.10
N VAL A 29 9.45 -14.76 -28.40
CA VAL A 29 9.56 -14.99 -26.94
C VAL A 29 10.03 -13.70 -26.29
N TYR A 30 9.26 -13.19 -25.34
CA TYR A 30 9.60 -12.00 -24.58
C TYR A 30 9.33 -12.21 -23.08
N ALA A 31 10.02 -11.42 -22.26
CA ALA A 31 9.81 -11.35 -20.83
C ALA A 31 10.04 -9.91 -20.35
N GLU A 32 9.26 -9.48 -19.37
CA GLU A 32 9.47 -8.23 -18.64
C GLU A 32 10.12 -8.56 -17.29
N VAL A 33 11.20 -7.86 -16.95
CA VAL A 33 11.94 -8.08 -15.70
C VAL A 33 11.73 -6.89 -14.79
N LEU A 34 11.11 -7.15 -13.63
CA LEU A 34 10.88 -6.13 -12.61
C LEU A 34 12.07 -6.04 -11.64
N GLY A 35 12.34 -4.81 -11.17
CA GLY A 35 13.31 -4.52 -10.12
C GLY A 35 12.77 -4.87 -8.73
N PRO A 36 13.60 -4.75 -7.68
CA PRO A 36 13.16 -5.01 -6.32
C PRO A 36 12.12 -3.97 -5.84
N LEU A 37 11.32 -4.37 -4.86
CA LEU A 37 10.46 -3.47 -4.09
C LEU A 37 11.17 -3.03 -2.81
N GLU A 38 11.12 -1.74 -2.52
CA GLU A 38 11.61 -1.17 -1.27
C GLU A 38 10.49 -0.43 -0.55
N VAL A 39 10.41 -0.59 0.77
CA VAL A 39 9.42 0.08 1.61
C VAL A 39 10.14 0.80 2.74
N THR A 40 9.91 2.10 2.86
CA THR A 40 10.42 2.93 3.95
C THR A 40 9.28 3.65 4.64
N THR A 41 9.41 3.89 5.95
CA THR A 41 8.33 4.49 6.75
C THR A 41 8.86 5.52 7.73
N THR A 42 8.04 6.52 8.04
CA THR A 42 8.25 7.43 9.17
C THR A 42 7.14 7.29 10.21
N PRO A 43 7.42 7.51 11.51
CA PRO A 43 6.45 7.29 12.58
C PRO A 43 5.38 8.39 12.60
N VAL A 44 4.17 8.01 13.00
CA VAL A 44 3.10 8.96 13.38
C VAL A 44 3.31 9.38 14.83
N ASN A 45 3.25 10.70 15.11
CA ASN A 45 3.44 11.24 16.45
C ASN A 45 2.26 12.12 16.87
N PHE A 46 1.56 11.73 17.93
CA PHE A 46 0.44 12.50 18.51
C PHE A 46 0.88 13.54 19.55
N GLY A 47 2.16 13.55 19.94
CA GLY A 47 2.67 14.40 21.00
C GLY A 47 2.08 14.05 22.36
N VAL A 48 1.85 15.06 23.19
CA VAL A 48 1.19 14.90 24.49
C VAL A 48 -0.33 14.92 24.28
N VAL A 49 -1.00 13.87 24.73
CA VAL A 49 -2.47 13.73 24.66
C VAL A 49 -3.03 13.59 26.06
N ALA A 50 -4.11 14.31 26.34
CA ALA A 50 -4.77 14.26 27.64
C ALA A 50 -5.53 12.94 27.79
N LYS A 51 -5.56 12.43 29.01
CA LYS A 51 -6.40 11.27 29.37
C LYS A 51 -7.88 11.60 29.13
N ASN A 52 -8.67 10.58 28.77
CA ASN A 52 -10.09 10.67 28.43
C ASN A 52 -10.39 11.66 27.30
N SER A 53 -9.48 11.75 26.32
CA SER A 53 -9.66 12.61 25.15
C SER A 53 -9.33 11.89 23.87
N ASN A 54 -9.91 12.39 22.78
CA ASN A 54 -9.57 11.97 21.43
C ASN A 54 -8.72 13.06 20.78
N ARG A 55 -7.72 12.64 20.01
CA ARG A 55 -6.95 13.52 19.15
C ARG A 55 -7.11 13.06 17.71
N ASN A 56 -7.87 13.84 16.94
CA ASN A 56 -8.26 13.50 15.57
C ASN A 56 -7.19 13.82 14.52
N THR A 57 -6.10 14.49 14.92
CA THR A 57 -4.97 14.79 14.05
C THR A 57 -3.65 14.64 14.81
N PRO A 58 -2.66 13.93 14.23
CA PRO A 58 -1.34 13.83 14.84
C PRO A 58 -0.64 15.19 14.87
N GLN A 59 0.34 15.35 15.76
CA GLN A 59 1.25 16.49 15.73
C GLN A 59 2.23 16.37 14.54
N THR A 60 2.58 15.14 14.17
CA THR A 60 3.36 14.84 12.97
C THR A 60 2.81 13.58 12.33
N GLU A 61 2.41 13.69 11.06
CA GLU A 61 1.94 12.56 10.26
C GLU A 61 3.10 11.61 9.95
N GLY A 62 2.77 10.33 9.83
CA GLY A 62 3.71 9.33 9.33
C GLY A 62 3.66 9.26 7.82
N THR A 63 4.64 8.59 7.24
CA THR A 63 4.71 8.36 5.80
C THR A 63 5.05 6.92 5.50
N ILE A 64 4.61 6.45 4.34
CA ILE A 64 5.03 5.19 3.73
C ILE A 64 5.49 5.54 2.32
N ASN A 65 6.74 5.22 1.98
CA ASN A 65 7.29 5.37 0.64
C ASN A 65 7.61 3.98 0.09
N ILE A 66 7.10 3.71 -1.11
CA ILE A 66 7.31 2.47 -1.85
C ILE A 66 8.10 2.81 -3.10
N LYS A 67 9.21 2.11 -3.33
CA LYS A 67 9.95 2.15 -4.61
C LYS A 67 9.80 0.84 -5.35
N GLY A 68 9.70 0.90 -6.67
CA GLY A 68 9.58 -0.28 -7.53
C GLY A 68 9.76 0.05 -9.00
N SER A 69 9.55 -0.95 -9.87
CA SER A 69 9.57 -0.76 -11.31
C SER A 69 8.46 0.18 -11.78
N GLU A 70 8.83 1.20 -12.56
CA GLU A 70 7.89 2.14 -13.19
C GLU A 70 6.82 1.41 -14.01
N GLY A 71 5.56 1.80 -13.86
CA GLY A 71 4.42 1.22 -14.57
C GLY A 71 3.92 -0.13 -14.02
N ALA A 72 4.66 -0.76 -13.10
CA ALA A 72 4.24 -2.01 -12.50
C ALA A 72 3.04 -1.80 -11.55
N ASN A 73 2.14 -2.79 -11.52
CA ASN A 73 1.07 -2.84 -10.53
C ASN A 73 1.59 -3.52 -9.26
N VAL A 74 1.29 -2.92 -8.11
CA VAL A 74 1.58 -3.49 -6.80
C VAL A 74 0.32 -3.54 -5.94
N ARG A 75 0.25 -4.56 -5.10
CA ARG A 75 -0.72 -4.67 -4.02
C ARG A 75 -0.12 -4.24 -2.70
N VAL A 76 -0.77 -3.28 -2.05
CA VAL A 76 -0.42 -2.78 -0.73
C VAL A 76 -1.43 -3.29 0.30
N THR A 77 -0.95 -3.91 1.37
CA THR A 77 -1.78 -4.45 2.47
C THR A 77 -1.20 -4.04 3.81
N PHE A 78 -2.06 -3.98 4.83
CA PHE A 78 -1.66 -3.59 6.17
C PHE A 78 -1.98 -4.70 7.16
N THR A 79 -1.13 -4.90 8.17
CA THR A 79 -1.39 -5.90 9.22
C THR A 79 -1.19 -5.27 10.59
N SER A 80 -2.17 -5.42 11.48
CA SER A 80 -2.04 -5.05 12.89
C SER A 80 -2.62 -6.14 13.78
N SER A 81 -1.87 -6.55 14.80
CA SER A 81 -2.25 -7.62 15.73
C SER A 81 -2.81 -8.88 15.02
N ASP A 82 -2.05 -9.37 14.04
CA ASP A 82 -2.37 -10.53 13.20
C ASP A 82 -3.64 -10.42 12.34
N ARG A 83 -4.27 -9.24 12.28
CA ARG A 83 -5.38 -8.95 11.40
C ARG A 83 -4.90 -8.21 10.16
N GLU A 84 -5.22 -8.76 9.00
CA GLU A 84 -5.03 -8.08 7.71
C GLU A 84 -6.12 -7.04 7.49
N TRP A 85 -5.69 -5.86 7.07
CA TRP A 85 -6.48 -4.71 6.73
C TRP A 85 -6.19 -4.27 5.31
N ASP A 86 -7.25 -3.87 4.62
CA ASP A 86 -7.22 -3.51 3.22
C ASP A 86 -8.01 -2.20 3.06
N ALA A 87 -7.79 -1.47 1.97
CA ALA A 87 -8.37 -0.15 1.71
C ALA A 87 -9.91 -0.11 1.78
N THR A 88 -10.59 -1.25 1.57
CA THR A 88 -12.06 -1.33 1.63
C THR A 88 -12.58 -1.43 3.06
N LYS A 89 -11.73 -1.79 4.03
CA LYS A 89 -12.12 -2.02 5.43
C LYS A 89 -12.13 -0.75 6.30
N GLY A 90 -11.68 0.40 5.78
CA GLY A 90 -11.65 1.67 6.54
C GLY A 90 -10.29 1.94 7.19
N ALA A 91 -10.28 2.49 8.41
CA ALA A 91 -9.05 2.84 9.13
C ALA A 91 -8.39 1.61 9.78
N VAL A 92 -7.07 1.45 9.65
CA VAL A 92 -6.32 0.36 10.30
C VAL A 92 -6.36 0.56 11.81
N LEU A 93 -6.94 -0.39 12.56
CA LEU A 93 -6.92 -0.34 14.02
C LEU A 93 -5.55 -0.79 14.53
N VAL A 94 -4.85 0.13 15.20
CA VAL A 94 -3.55 -0.09 15.83
C VAL A 94 -3.71 0.01 17.34
N PHE A 95 -3.20 -0.99 18.04
CA PHE A 95 -3.16 -1.02 19.50
C PHE A 95 -1.81 -0.47 19.96
N LEU A 96 -1.82 0.41 20.97
CA LEU A 96 -0.61 0.92 21.58
C LEU A 96 -0.56 0.52 23.05
N SER A 97 0.62 0.13 23.53
CA SER A 97 0.88 -0.22 24.93
C SER A 97 2.13 0.48 25.47
N PRO A 98 2.35 0.52 26.79
CA PRO A 98 3.55 1.12 27.36
C PRO A 98 4.88 0.47 26.91
N THR A 99 4.83 -0.80 26.49
CA THR A 99 6.00 -1.57 26.05
C THR A 99 6.12 -1.69 24.53
N GLY A 100 5.12 -1.23 23.77
CA GLY A 100 5.02 -1.47 22.33
C GLY A 100 4.56 -2.88 21.96
N GLU A 101 4.51 -3.80 22.93
CA GLU A 101 4.03 -5.18 22.77
C GLU A 101 2.61 -5.30 23.33
N ILE A 102 1.73 -5.93 22.55
CA ILE A 102 0.34 -6.10 22.94
C ILE A 102 0.18 -7.46 23.63
N ASN A 103 -0.20 -7.42 24.91
CA ASN A 103 -0.69 -8.61 25.59
C ASN A 103 -2.20 -8.70 25.38
N SER A 104 -2.63 -9.64 24.53
CA SER A 104 -4.05 -9.87 24.22
C SER A 104 -4.89 -10.28 25.44
N SER A 105 -4.27 -10.71 26.55
CA SER A 105 -4.97 -11.04 27.79
C SER A 105 -5.26 -9.83 28.70
N ASP A 106 -4.67 -8.66 28.45
CA ASP A 106 -4.90 -7.43 29.24
C ASP A 106 -4.92 -6.18 28.35
N LEU A 107 -6.10 -5.90 27.76
CA LEU A 107 -6.34 -4.71 26.94
C LEU A 107 -6.67 -3.46 27.76
N THR A 108 -6.71 -3.55 29.10
CA THR A 108 -7.08 -2.42 29.97
C THR A 108 -6.03 -1.30 29.98
N LYS A 109 -4.84 -1.58 29.44
CA LYS A 109 -3.70 -0.66 29.31
C LYS A 109 -3.40 -0.34 27.84
N THR A 110 -4.41 -0.41 26.96
CA THR A 110 -4.20 -0.24 25.53
C THR A 110 -4.89 1.03 25.03
N LEU A 111 -4.17 1.82 24.23
CA LEU A 111 -4.75 2.91 23.45
C LEU A 111 -5.12 2.42 22.06
N TYR A 112 -6.16 3.01 21.49
CA TYR A 112 -6.62 2.69 20.15
C TYR A 112 -6.28 3.84 19.21
N TYR A 113 -5.54 3.53 18.17
CA TYR A 113 -5.26 4.43 17.06
C TYR A 113 -5.94 3.89 15.79
N TYR A 114 -6.81 4.70 15.21
CA TYR A 114 -7.46 4.42 13.94
C TYR A 114 -6.67 5.12 12.85
N ALA A 115 -5.77 4.38 12.20
CA ALA A 115 -4.87 4.92 11.19
C ALA A 115 -5.57 5.02 9.83
N ASP A 116 -5.72 6.24 9.35
CA ASP A 116 -6.15 6.55 8.00
C ASP A 116 -4.94 6.66 7.08
N ILE A 117 -4.97 5.89 5.99
CA ILE A 117 -3.94 5.92 4.96
C ILE A 117 -4.43 6.78 3.81
N PHE A 118 -3.63 7.77 3.41
CA PHE A 118 -3.95 8.69 2.33
C PHE A 118 -3.00 8.50 1.15
N TYR A 119 -3.55 8.52 -0.06
CA TYR A 119 -2.84 8.50 -1.32
C TYR A 119 -3.44 9.58 -2.23
N ASN A 120 -2.59 10.46 -2.78
CA ASN A 120 -3.02 11.62 -3.57
C ASN A 120 -4.10 12.46 -2.85
N ASP A 121 -3.84 12.83 -1.59
CA ASP A 121 -4.71 13.64 -0.73
C ASP A 121 -6.11 13.05 -0.43
N SER A 122 -6.34 11.80 -0.79
CA SER A 122 -7.59 11.08 -0.55
C SER A 122 -7.33 9.84 0.28
N LYS A 123 -8.28 9.47 1.15
CA LYS A 123 -8.19 8.20 1.88
C LYS A 123 -8.10 7.05 0.88
N LEU A 124 -7.16 6.13 1.08
CA LEU A 124 -6.90 5.01 0.19
C LEU A 124 -8.19 4.21 -0.05
N GLN A 125 -8.58 4.07 -1.32
CA GLN A 125 -9.79 3.34 -1.73
C GLN A 125 -9.47 2.00 -2.44
N SER A 126 -8.22 1.81 -2.85
CA SER A 126 -7.75 0.61 -3.56
C SER A 126 -6.41 0.16 -3.00
N ASN A 127 -6.22 -1.15 -2.94
CA ASN A 127 -4.93 -1.75 -2.59
C ASN A 127 -4.03 -1.96 -3.80
N SER A 128 -4.59 -1.94 -5.02
CA SER A 128 -3.82 -2.04 -6.25
C SER A 128 -3.42 -0.64 -6.70
N ILE A 129 -2.12 -0.43 -6.82
CA ILE A 129 -1.48 0.86 -7.10
C ILE A 129 -0.49 0.67 -8.24
N VAL A 130 -0.51 1.57 -9.20
CA VAL A 130 0.49 1.63 -10.27
C VAL A 130 1.67 2.45 -9.77
N ILE A 131 2.89 1.91 -9.86
CA ILE A 131 4.11 2.68 -9.60
C ILE A 131 4.26 3.73 -10.72
N PRO A 132 4.32 5.03 -10.40
CA PRO A 132 4.40 6.09 -11.41
C PRO A 132 5.76 6.12 -12.12
N GLU A 133 5.87 6.96 -13.16
CA GLU A 133 7.13 7.20 -13.91
C GLU A 133 8.29 7.71 -13.00
N SER A 134 8.01 8.19 -11.78
CA SER A 134 9.06 8.54 -10.81
C SER A 134 9.67 7.33 -10.08
N GLY A 135 9.10 6.13 -10.25
CA GLY A 135 9.52 4.91 -9.55
C GLY A 135 9.10 4.86 -8.07
N GLU A 136 8.38 5.88 -7.57
CA GLU A 136 8.07 6.03 -6.15
C GLU A 136 6.60 6.39 -5.91
N VAL A 137 6.00 5.73 -4.92
CA VAL A 137 4.66 6.03 -4.41
C VAL A 137 4.78 6.47 -2.95
N ASN A 138 4.13 7.59 -2.61
CA ASN A 138 4.08 8.12 -1.25
C ASN A 138 2.66 8.06 -0.69
N PHE A 139 2.55 7.58 0.54
CA PHE A 139 1.33 7.63 1.34
C PHE A 139 1.59 8.43 2.60
N THR A 140 0.55 9.15 3.04
CA THR A 140 0.52 9.81 4.35
C THR A 140 -0.31 8.96 5.31
N VAL A 141 0.15 8.87 6.55
CA VAL A 141 -0.51 8.13 7.63
C VAL A 141 -0.93 9.13 8.70
N GLY A 142 -2.23 9.26 8.88
CA GLY A 142 -2.84 10.10 9.91
C GLY A 142 -4.01 9.39 10.58
N GLY A 143 -4.91 10.14 11.20
CA GLY A 143 -6.13 9.60 11.79
C GLY A 143 -6.28 9.93 13.26
N THR A 144 -7.03 9.10 13.98
CA THR A 144 -7.54 9.44 15.32
C THR A 144 -6.96 8.54 16.40
N LEU A 145 -6.37 9.13 17.44
CA LEU A 145 -6.00 8.44 18.67
C LEU A 145 -7.08 8.64 19.73
N ASP A 146 -7.60 7.56 20.28
CA ASP A 146 -8.44 7.54 21.48
C ASP A 146 -7.55 7.24 22.69
N ALA A 147 -7.34 8.26 23.54
CA ALA A 147 -6.49 8.16 24.73
C ALA A 147 -7.20 7.50 25.93
N GLY A 148 -8.52 7.26 25.86
CA GLY A 148 -9.30 6.53 26.85
C GLY A 148 -9.01 6.83 28.32
N ASN A 149 -9.38 5.90 29.21
CA ASN A 149 -9.12 6.00 30.65
C ASN A 149 -7.84 5.24 31.06
N VAL A 150 -6.70 5.52 30.40
CA VAL A 150 -5.44 4.80 30.70
C VAL A 150 -4.59 5.44 31.80
N VAL A 151 -3.51 4.76 32.20
CA VAL A 151 -2.51 5.32 33.12
C VAL A 151 -1.61 6.30 32.36
N PRO A 152 -1.29 7.50 32.89
CA PRO A 152 -0.36 8.41 32.25
C PRO A 152 0.99 7.75 31.96
N GLY A 153 1.50 7.92 30.75
CA GLY A 153 2.75 7.31 30.31
C GLY A 153 2.96 7.43 28.81
N ARG A 154 4.08 6.91 28.32
CA ARG A 154 4.35 6.77 26.88
C ARG A 154 3.73 5.46 26.39
N TYR A 155 3.06 5.52 25.24
CA TYR A 155 2.43 4.38 24.59
C TYR A 155 2.95 4.28 23.16
N GLU A 156 3.26 3.07 22.74
CA GLU A 156 3.82 2.77 21.43
C GLU A 156 3.07 1.59 20.81
N GLY A 157 3.02 1.57 19.50
CA GLY A 157 2.37 0.52 18.73
C GLY A 157 2.84 0.56 17.29
N LYS A 158 2.61 -0.53 16.56
CA LYS A 158 3.00 -0.64 15.16
C LYS A 158 1.98 -1.44 14.38
N PHE A 159 1.90 -1.15 13.09
CA PHE A 159 1.31 -2.01 12.08
C PHE A 159 2.33 -2.20 10.97
N THR A 160 2.19 -3.27 10.22
CA THR A 160 3.09 -3.64 9.13
C THR A 160 2.46 -3.24 7.81
N VAL A 161 3.27 -2.69 6.90
CA VAL A 161 2.91 -2.50 5.50
C VAL A 161 3.56 -3.62 4.70
N LYS A 162 2.79 -4.31 3.88
CA LYS A 162 3.29 -5.33 2.97
C LYS A 162 2.96 -4.92 1.53
N VAL A 163 3.95 -5.05 0.66
CA VAL A 163 3.87 -4.68 -0.75
C VAL A 163 4.36 -5.85 -1.60
N GLN A 164 3.65 -6.16 -2.67
CA GLN A 164 4.00 -7.20 -3.62
C GLN A 164 3.59 -6.77 -5.03
N TYR A 165 4.31 -7.21 -6.06
CA TYR A 165 3.84 -7.09 -7.44
C TYR A 165 2.55 -7.91 -7.62
N ASP A 166 1.59 -7.33 -8.35
CA ASP A 166 0.33 -8.01 -8.74
C ASP A 166 0.55 -8.93 -9.95
#